data_AF-A0A956N3L1-F1
#
_entry.id   AF-A0A956N3L1-F1
#
_cell.length_a   1.000
_cell.length_b   1.000
_cell.length_c   1.000
_cell.angle_alpha   90.00
_cell.angle_beta   90.00
_cell.angle_gamma   90.00
#
_symmetry.space_group_name_H-M   'P 1'
#
loop_
_entity.id
_entity.type
_entity.pdbx_description
1 polymer ?
#
loop_
_entity_poly.entity_id
_entity_poly.type
_entity_poly.pdbx_seq_one_letter_code
_entity_poly.pdbx_strand_id
1 'polypeptide(L)'
;MISAVRRHTLVFATAGTVLLAAPLALAQINVPGQDWDGSLTITANTTIDLAQAITGDWNVQPTDAAWQSGDGVFDATQWAIVYHYTDVTIGAGVTLDFANHSSGAPVVWLVTGNVTIDGTLSLSGETGNTAGFPSLPGPGAFRGGNGLNLGIPRSGGFGPGGASTGLAQDGSYATSGNGGAPTYGSSRIVPLIGGSGGAGNAGSAGAGGGAILIACAGNVRVDGTINARGGNRGDNGGGAGSGGAIRIVADSVTVDGSLLATGGFQTAGEGRIRVESASLLDGAGAIFPSPSLVLLSAGATAQIWPEATDPSLRILSLNGLPIPDDPQATFTFPWQDEALDGANGAITVRLEGTNVPSDATVNVFVTRTGGDRIGPLPATFLSSGGNVSTWELALTDVPNGLSAIQARAVLP
;
A
#
# COMPACT_ATOMS: atom_id res chain seq x y z
N MET A 1 35.41 95.61 14.99
CA MET A 1 34.59 95.19 13.83
C MET A 1 34.92 93.73 13.53
N ILE A 2 33.94 92.87 13.81
CA ILE A 2 33.62 91.53 13.27
C ILE A 2 34.80 90.64 12.81
N SER A 3 35.08 89.59 13.58
CA SER A 3 35.79 88.37 13.14
C SER A 3 34.80 87.21 13.08
N ALA A 4 34.76 86.53 11.93
CA ALA A 4 33.79 85.49 11.59
C ALA A 4 34.25 84.09 12.05
N VAL A 5 33.36 83.33 12.68
CA VAL A 5 33.57 81.90 13.00
C VAL A 5 32.71 81.06 12.06
N ARG A 6 33.35 80.25 11.20
CA ARG A 6 32.70 79.26 10.32
C ARG A 6 32.29 78.03 11.13
N ARG A 7 31.00 77.67 11.11
CA ARG A 7 30.51 76.35 11.55
C ARG A 7 30.66 75.34 10.41
N HIS A 8 31.36 74.23 10.66
CA HIS A 8 31.39 73.08 9.78
C HIS A 8 30.35 72.06 10.26
N THR A 9 29.37 71.75 9.42
CA THR A 9 28.38 70.71 9.65
C THR A 9 28.97 69.37 9.15
N LEU A 10 29.23 68.44 10.05
CA LEU A 10 29.57 67.05 9.69
C LEU A 10 28.27 66.30 9.33
N VAL A 11 28.19 65.80 8.10
CA VAL A 11 27.14 64.86 7.67
C VAL A 11 27.69 63.45 7.83
N PHE A 12 27.11 62.66 8.73
CA PHE A 12 27.37 61.23 8.82
C PHE A 12 26.58 60.51 7.73
N ALA A 13 27.27 59.93 6.75
CA ALA A 13 26.69 58.99 5.80
C ALA A 13 26.72 57.59 6.41
N THR A 14 25.56 57.09 6.84
CA THR A 14 25.37 55.70 7.23
C THR A 14 25.25 54.84 5.96
N ALA A 15 26.30 54.10 5.62
CA ALA A 15 26.25 53.06 4.62
C ALA A 15 25.47 51.86 5.19
N GLY A 16 24.22 51.70 4.76
CA GLY A 16 23.41 50.51 5.06
C GLY A 16 23.88 49.33 4.22
N THR A 17 24.54 48.36 4.84
CA THR A 17 24.88 47.08 4.21
C THR A 17 23.59 46.27 4.05
N VAL A 18 23.10 46.15 2.81
CA VAL A 18 22.05 45.19 2.46
C VAL A 18 22.71 43.82 2.41
N LEU A 19 22.48 42.99 3.43
CA LEU A 19 22.80 41.56 3.37
C LEU A 19 21.82 40.93 2.37
N LEU A 20 22.27 40.71 1.13
CA LEU A 20 21.59 39.84 0.19
C LEU A 20 21.67 38.40 0.75
N ALA A 21 20.62 37.98 1.45
CA ALA A 21 20.43 36.57 1.77
C ALA A 21 20.18 35.84 0.45
N ALA A 22 21.22 35.19 -0.09
CA ALA A 22 21.01 34.20 -1.14
C ALA A 22 20.09 33.12 -0.56
N PRO A 23 19.03 32.69 -1.28
CA PRO A 23 18.25 31.55 -0.84
C PRO A 23 19.21 30.37 -0.73
N LEU A 24 19.36 29.83 0.48
CA LEU A 24 19.99 28.54 0.68
C LEU A 24 19.08 27.53 -0.02
N ALA A 25 19.46 27.11 -1.22
CA ALA A 25 18.87 25.93 -1.85
C ALA A 25 19.19 24.77 -0.91
N LEU A 26 18.19 24.32 -0.15
CA LEU A 26 18.30 23.09 0.61
C LEU A 26 18.52 21.95 -0.40
N ALA A 27 19.40 21.00 -0.05
CA ALA A 27 19.59 19.82 -0.88
C ALA A 27 18.24 19.08 -0.97
N GLN A 28 17.81 18.80 -2.19
CA GLN A 28 16.64 17.98 -2.46
C GLN A 28 16.76 16.63 -1.75
N ILE A 29 15.62 16.01 -1.46
CA ILE A 29 15.63 14.64 -0.97
C ILE A 29 16.28 13.72 -2.01
N ASN A 30 16.95 12.67 -1.55
CA ASN A 30 17.53 11.67 -2.41
C ASN A 30 16.55 10.51 -2.59
N VAL A 31 16.11 10.27 -3.84
CA VAL A 31 15.31 9.10 -4.19
C VAL A 31 16.25 8.03 -4.75
N PRO A 32 16.32 6.83 -4.14
CA PRO A 32 17.10 5.72 -4.70
C PRO A 32 16.58 5.33 -6.08
N GLY A 33 17.47 4.96 -7.00
CA GLY A 33 17.11 4.52 -8.36
C GLY A 33 17.81 5.30 -9.46
N GLN A 34 17.56 4.90 -10.71
CA GLN A 34 18.04 5.58 -11.92
C GLN A 34 16.89 5.69 -12.93
N ASP A 35 16.93 6.71 -13.79
CA ASP A 35 15.85 6.93 -14.77
C ASP A 35 15.96 5.99 -15.97
N TRP A 36 14.98 5.11 -16.12
CA TRP A 36 14.86 4.27 -17.32
C TRP A 36 13.43 4.07 -17.85
N ASP A 37 12.38 4.45 -17.11
CA ASP A 37 10.99 4.42 -17.59
C ASP A 37 10.56 5.74 -18.25
N GLY A 38 11.47 6.72 -18.34
CA GLY A 38 11.24 8.00 -19.01
C GLY A 38 10.16 8.84 -18.31
N SER A 39 9.47 9.71 -19.07
CA SER A 39 8.37 10.50 -18.51
C SER A 39 7.02 9.85 -18.78
N LEU A 40 6.20 9.74 -17.73
CA LEU A 40 4.81 9.31 -17.84
C LEU A 40 3.90 10.53 -18.07
N THR A 41 3.25 10.61 -19.23
CA THR A 41 2.31 11.70 -19.55
C THR A 41 0.94 11.13 -19.96
N ILE A 42 -0.08 11.35 -19.12
CA ILE A 42 -1.45 10.86 -19.33
C ILE A 42 -2.33 12.01 -19.83
N THR A 43 -2.81 11.90 -21.07
CA THR A 43 -3.66 12.91 -21.74
C THR A 43 -5.03 12.39 -22.16
N ALA A 44 -5.31 11.11 -21.91
CA ALA A 44 -6.59 10.44 -22.08
C ALA A 44 -6.77 9.44 -20.93
N ASN A 45 -7.97 8.91 -20.74
CA ASN A 45 -8.17 7.84 -19.75
C ASN A 45 -7.30 6.64 -20.13
N THR A 46 -6.47 6.20 -19.17
CA THR A 46 -5.46 5.17 -19.38
C THR A 46 -5.53 4.15 -18.24
N THR A 47 -5.35 2.88 -18.59
CA THR A 47 -5.10 1.82 -17.61
C THR A 47 -3.70 1.28 -17.85
N ILE A 48 -2.82 1.37 -16.85
CA ILE A 48 -1.53 0.69 -16.88
C ILE A 48 -1.77 -0.77 -16.50
N ASP A 49 -1.37 -1.69 -17.36
CA ASP A 49 -1.40 -3.12 -17.07
C ASP A 49 -0.14 -3.52 -16.30
N LEU A 50 -0.31 -3.73 -14.99
CA LEU A 50 0.79 -4.10 -14.10
C LEU A 50 1.34 -5.50 -14.41
N ALA A 51 0.62 -6.34 -15.17
CA ALA A 51 1.12 -7.64 -15.62
C ALA A 51 2.27 -7.54 -16.63
N GLN A 52 2.53 -6.36 -17.20
CA GLN A 52 3.66 -6.13 -18.12
C GLN A 52 5.00 -5.95 -17.38
N ALA A 53 4.98 -5.72 -16.06
CA ALA A 53 6.20 -5.53 -15.28
C ALA A 53 7.10 -6.77 -15.36
N ILE A 54 8.37 -6.56 -15.69
CA ILE A 54 9.33 -7.66 -15.77
C ILE A 54 9.80 -8.04 -14.37
N THR A 55 9.83 -9.34 -14.08
CA THR A 55 10.36 -9.83 -12.81
C THR A 55 11.85 -9.56 -12.71
N GLY A 56 12.29 -8.90 -11.65
CA GLY A 56 13.72 -8.58 -11.44
C GLY A 56 13.98 -7.88 -10.12
N ASP A 57 15.25 -7.47 -9.92
CA ASP A 57 15.63 -6.57 -8.83
C ASP A 57 15.15 -5.16 -9.17
N TRP A 58 14.34 -4.56 -8.29
CA TRP A 58 13.76 -3.23 -8.52
C TRP A 58 14.81 -2.15 -8.81
N ASN A 59 16.06 -2.32 -8.37
CA ASN A 59 17.13 -1.32 -8.50
C ASN A 59 18.14 -1.65 -9.60
N VAL A 60 17.78 -2.55 -10.52
CA VAL A 60 18.62 -2.92 -11.67
C VAL A 60 17.82 -2.78 -12.96
N GLN A 61 18.42 -2.15 -13.97
CA GLN A 61 17.73 -1.95 -15.24
C GLN A 61 17.45 -3.31 -15.87
N PRO A 62 16.20 -3.58 -16.28
CA PRO A 62 15.91 -4.80 -17.02
C PRO A 62 16.73 -4.88 -18.31
N THR A 63 17.27 -6.07 -18.58
CA THR A 63 18.02 -6.37 -19.81
C THR A 63 17.25 -7.32 -20.73
N ASP A 64 16.02 -7.68 -20.34
CA ASP A 64 15.14 -8.53 -21.14
C ASP A 64 14.77 -7.81 -22.45
N ALA A 65 14.83 -8.52 -23.56
CA ALA A 65 14.47 -7.97 -24.87
C ALA A 65 12.97 -7.67 -25.01
N ALA A 66 12.14 -8.26 -24.16
CA ALA A 66 10.70 -7.98 -24.09
C ALA A 66 10.39 -6.69 -23.31
N TRP A 67 11.32 -6.21 -22.48
CA TRP A 67 11.11 -5.01 -21.66
C TRP A 67 11.05 -3.75 -22.52
N GLN A 68 10.04 -2.93 -22.24
CA GLN A 68 9.89 -1.59 -22.78
C GLN A 68 9.95 -0.57 -21.63
N SER A 69 10.48 0.60 -21.93
CA SER A 69 10.44 1.75 -21.02
C SER A 69 8.99 2.04 -20.65
N GLY A 70 8.68 2.05 -19.35
CA GLY A 70 7.32 2.22 -18.85
C GLY A 70 6.61 0.93 -18.43
N ASP A 71 7.22 -0.25 -18.61
CA ASP A 71 6.66 -1.52 -18.12
C ASP A 71 6.86 -1.71 -16.60
N GLY A 72 7.92 -1.10 -16.04
CA GLY A 72 8.30 -1.24 -14.64
C GLY A 72 8.93 -2.60 -14.31
N VAL A 73 9.26 -2.79 -13.03
CA VAL A 73 9.92 -4.00 -12.51
C VAL A 73 9.12 -4.58 -11.35
N PHE A 74 8.73 -5.86 -11.44
CA PHE A 74 8.17 -6.59 -10.31
C PHE A 74 9.30 -7.24 -9.50
N ASP A 75 9.47 -6.82 -8.25
CA ASP A 75 10.41 -7.45 -7.31
C ASP A 75 9.63 -8.31 -6.30
N ALA A 76 9.81 -9.63 -6.40
CA ALA A 76 9.17 -10.61 -5.53
C ALA A 76 9.65 -10.54 -4.07
N THR A 77 10.89 -10.10 -3.83
CA THR A 77 11.44 -9.95 -2.47
C THR A 77 10.83 -8.77 -1.75
N GLN A 78 10.64 -7.66 -2.45
CA GLN A 78 9.98 -6.47 -1.91
C GLN A 78 8.46 -6.52 -2.01
N TRP A 79 7.94 -7.43 -2.83
CA TRP A 79 6.53 -7.52 -3.23
C TRP A 79 6.00 -6.15 -3.68
N ALA A 80 6.52 -5.64 -4.79
CA ALA A 80 6.14 -4.34 -5.35
C ALA A 80 6.44 -4.26 -6.84
N ILE A 81 5.68 -3.41 -7.54
CA ILE A 81 5.98 -3.01 -8.91
C ILE A 81 6.55 -1.61 -8.88
N VAL A 82 7.79 -1.48 -9.34
CA VAL A 82 8.58 -0.27 -9.23
C VAL A 82 8.81 0.34 -10.60
N TYR A 83 8.43 1.61 -10.73
CA TYR A 83 8.68 2.42 -11.91
C TYR A 83 9.71 3.50 -11.58
N HIS A 84 10.64 3.74 -12.50
CA HIS A 84 11.68 4.78 -12.40
C HIS A 84 11.49 5.85 -13.48
N TYR A 85 10.68 6.86 -13.14
CA TYR A 85 10.31 7.94 -14.05
C TYR A 85 11.21 9.16 -13.91
N THR A 86 11.40 9.89 -15.00
CA THR A 86 11.97 11.24 -14.96
C THR A 86 10.93 12.24 -14.45
N ASP A 87 9.73 12.25 -15.01
CA ASP A 87 8.63 13.13 -14.60
C ASP A 87 7.30 12.41 -14.79
N VAL A 88 6.31 12.71 -13.95
CA VAL A 88 4.94 12.18 -14.08
C VAL A 88 3.95 13.33 -14.22
N THR A 89 3.09 13.28 -15.24
CA THR A 89 1.98 14.22 -15.43
C THR A 89 0.69 13.48 -15.75
N ILE A 90 -0.35 13.68 -14.94
CA ILE A 90 -1.73 13.26 -15.23
C ILE A 90 -2.54 14.51 -15.51
N GLY A 91 -2.94 14.71 -16.77
CA GLY A 91 -3.65 15.91 -17.20
C GLY A 91 -5.04 16.06 -16.58
N ALA A 92 -5.57 17.29 -16.61
CA ALA A 92 -6.90 17.57 -16.09
C ALA A 92 -8.00 16.81 -16.85
N GLY A 93 -9.01 16.34 -16.13
CA GLY A 93 -10.19 15.68 -16.72
C GLY A 93 -9.97 14.24 -17.21
N VAL A 94 -8.80 13.64 -16.98
CA VAL A 94 -8.51 12.24 -17.32
C VAL A 94 -8.22 11.40 -16.08
N THR A 95 -8.39 10.08 -16.21
CA THR A 95 -8.12 9.10 -15.14
C THR A 95 -7.02 8.14 -15.56
N LEU A 96 -6.04 7.95 -14.68
CA LEU A 96 -5.09 6.86 -14.71
C LEU A 96 -5.55 5.79 -13.70
N ASP A 97 -5.83 4.59 -14.20
CA ASP A 97 -6.14 3.38 -13.42
C ASP A 97 -5.06 2.31 -13.63
N PHE A 98 -5.14 1.21 -12.86
CA PHE A 98 -4.27 0.05 -12.98
C PHE A 98 -5.07 -1.24 -13.16
N ALA A 99 -4.62 -2.11 -14.07
CA ALA A 99 -4.98 -3.53 -14.04
C ALA A 99 -3.93 -4.26 -13.20
N ASN A 100 -4.37 -5.10 -12.25
CA ASN A 100 -3.47 -5.71 -11.27
C ASN A 100 -2.54 -6.77 -11.88
N HIS A 101 -1.32 -6.82 -11.35
CA HIS A 101 -0.42 -7.96 -11.51
C HIS A 101 -0.96 -9.17 -10.74
N SER A 102 -0.62 -10.39 -11.19
CA SER A 102 -1.14 -11.63 -10.58
C SER A 102 -0.76 -11.80 -9.11
N SER A 103 0.42 -11.30 -8.71
CA SER A 103 0.88 -11.32 -7.31
C SER A 103 0.12 -10.36 -6.40
N GLY A 104 -0.68 -9.45 -6.97
CA GLY A 104 -1.41 -8.43 -6.22
C GLY A 104 -0.52 -7.32 -5.66
N ALA A 105 0.73 -7.18 -6.12
CA ALA A 105 1.69 -6.22 -5.63
C ALA A 105 1.22 -4.74 -5.74
N PRO A 106 1.63 -3.86 -4.79
CA PRO A 106 1.40 -2.42 -4.82
C PRO A 106 2.28 -1.72 -5.86
N VAL A 107 2.00 -0.44 -6.09
CA VAL A 107 2.73 0.41 -7.04
C VAL A 107 3.72 1.31 -6.31
N VAL A 108 4.94 1.41 -6.81
CA VAL A 108 5.97 2.35 -6.35
C VAL A 108 6.45 3.17 -7.53
N TRP A 109 6.37 4.50 -7.40
CA TRP A 109 6.97 5.44 -8.34
C TRP A 109 8.19 6.06 -7.69
N LEU A 110 9.33 5.90 -8.35
CA LEU A 110 10.59 6.58 -8.06
C LEU A 110 10.77 7.63 -9.16
N VAL A 111 10.79 8.91 -8.78
CA VAL A 111 10.75 10.03 -9.73
C VAL A 111 11.90 10.98 -9.45
N THR A 112 12.75 11.29 -10.44
CA THR A 112 13.87 12.22 -10.26
C THR A 112 13.50 13.68 -10.48
N GLY A 113 12.50 13.95 -11.32
CA GLY A 113 11.95 15.26 -11.58
C GLY A 113 10.73 15.52 -10.70
N ASN A 114 9.59 15.85 -11.32
CA ASN A 114 8.37 16.26 -10.63
C ASN A 114 7.20 15.33 -10.92
N VAL A 115 6.21 15.36 -10.02
CA VAL A 115 4.92 14.70 -10.20
C VAL A 115 3.82 15.77 -10.18
N THR A 116 3.02 15.83 -11.24
CA THR A 116 1.84 16.70 -11.34
C THR A 116 0.60 15.85 -11.63
N ILE A 117 -0.41 15.94 -10.76
CA ILE A 117 -1.67 15.22 -10.88
C ILE A 117 -2.81 16.24 -10.91
N ASP A 118 -3.22 16.64 -12.11
CA ASP A 118 -4.36 17.54 -12.35
C ASP A 118 -5.66 16.73 -12.60
N GLY A 119 -5.51 15.48 -13.05
CA GLY A 119 -6.60 14.52 -13.25
C GLY A 119 -6.80 13.60 -12.04
N THR A 120 -7.23 12.36 -12.31
CA THR A 120 -7.42 11.33 -11.27
C THR A 120 -6.37 10.24 -11.40
N LEU A 121 -5.67 9.94 -10.31
CA LEU A 121 -4.93 8.69 -10.12
C LEU A 121 -5.76 7.76 -9.24
N SER A 122 -6.20 6.63 -9.78
CA SER A 122 -7.11 5.72 -9.09
C SER A 122 -6.47 4.35 -8.86
N LEU A 123 -6.49 3.96 -7.59
CA LEU A 123 -6.10 2.66 -7.05
C LEU A 123 -7.30 2.05 -6.31
N SER A 124 -8.53 2.42 -6.67
CA SER A 124 -9.71 2.04 -5.88
C SER A 124 -10.03 0.55 -6.02
N GLY A 125 -10.54 -0.07 -4.96
CA GLY A 125 -11.10 -1.42 -5.02
C GLY A 125 -12.45 -1.43 -5.72
N GLU A 126 -12.78 -2.54 -6.38
CA GLU A 126 -14.07 -2.71 -7.05
C GLU A 126 -15.23 -2.79 -6.04
N THR A 127 -16.36 -2.22 -6.44
CA THR A 127 -17.63 -2.35 -5.73
C THR A 127 -18.14 -3.78 -5.80
N GLY A 128 -18.79 -4.25 -4.72
CA GLY A 128 -19.44 -5.56 -4.71
C GLY A 128 -20.48 -5.72 -5.82
N ASN A 129 -20.58 -6.91 -6.39
CA ASN A 129 -21.40 -7.20 -7.57
C ASN A 129 -22.46 -8.29 -7.30
N THR A 130 -23.46 -8.35 -8.18
CA THR A 130 -24.56 -9.33 -8.07
C THR A 130 -24.20 -10.71 -8.63
N ALA A 131 -23.12 -10.83 -9.41
CA ALA A 131 -22.63 -12.10 -9.94
C ALA A 131 -22.02 -12.99 -8.84
N GLY A 132 -21.69 -12.43 -7.67
CA GLY A 132 -21.28 -13.20 -6.49
C GLY A 132 -19.81 -13.64 -6.49
N PHE A 133 -19.05 -13.33 -7.53
CA PHE A 133 -17.59 -13.52 -7.57
C PHE A 133 -16.86 -12.44 -6.75
N PRO A 134 -15.66 -12.73 -6.20
CA PRO A 134 -14.91 -11.77 -5.40
C PRO A 134 -14.60 -10.54 -6.24
N SER A 135 -14.92 -9.36 -5.73
CA SER A 135 -14.50 -8.08 -6.33
C SER A 135 -12.97 -7.96 -6.35
N LEU A 136 -12.43 -7.37 -7.42
CA LEU A 136 -11.00 -7.15 -7.55
C LEU A 136 -10.55 -5.97 -6.67
N PRO A 137 -9.42 -6.11 -5.96
CA PRO A 137 -8.85 -5.02 -5.18
C PRO A 137 -8.14 -4.01 -6.07
N GLY A 138 -7.80 -2.85 -5.50
CA GLY A 138 -6.73 -2.03 -6.08
C GLY A 138 -5.35 -2.70 -5.95
N PRO A 139 -4.31 -2.20 -6.63
CA PRO A 139 -2.95 -2.73 -6.51
C PRO A 139 -2.48 -2.77 -5.06
N GLY A 140 -1.90 -3.88 -4.59
CA GLY A 140 -1.43 -4.02 -3.21
C GLY A 140 -2.51 -4.33 -2.16
N ALA A 141 -3.77 -4.49 -2.55
CA ALA A 141 -4.90 -4.69 -1.65
C ALA A 141 -5.56 -6.08 -1.81
N PHE A 142 -6.65 -6.32 -1.07
CA PHE A 142 -7.28 -7.64 -0.98
C PHE A 142 -8.75 -7.66 -1.42
N ARG A 143 -9.15 -8.78 -2.04
CA ARG A 143 -10.48 -9.02 -2.64
C ARG A 143 -11.61 -8.94 -1.61
N GLY A 144 -12.80 -8.53 -2.07
CA GLY A 144 -14.04 -8.73 -1.32
C GLY A 144 -14.45 -10.21 -1.26
N GLY A 145 -15.30 -10.56 -0.30
CA GLY A 145 -15.84 -11.92 -0.17
C GLY A 145 -16.85 -12.27 -1.27
N ASN A 146 -16.96 -13.57 -1.56
CA ASN A 146 -17.97 -14.14 -2.45
C ASN A 146 -19.39 -13.99 -1.91
N GLY A 147 -20.33 -13.72 -2.81
CA GLY A 147 -21.76 -13.84 -2.51
C GLY A 147 -22.24 -15.29 -2.61
N LEU A 148 -23.46 -15.54 -2.17
CA LEU A 148 -24.20 -16.76 -2.40
C LEU A 148 -24.51 -16.89 -3.89
N ASN A 149 -23.92 -17.87 -4.58
CA ASN A 149 -24.21 -18.16 -5.99
C ASN A 149 -24.13 -19.66 -6.29
N LEU A 150 -25.20 -20.24 -6.87
CA LEU A 150 -25.24 -21.58 -7.50
C LEU A 150 -24.40 -22.67 -6.79
N GLY A 151 -24.54 -22.81 -5.47
CA GLY A 151 -23.87 -23.85 -4.68
C GLY A 151 -22.54 -23.43 -4.03
N ILE A 152 -22.05 -22.22 -4.29
CA ILE A 152 -20.93 -21.60 -3.57
C ILE A 152 -21.50 -20.81 -2.37
N PRO A 153 -21.12 -21.16 -1.13
CA PRO A 153 -21.50 -20.38 0.05
C PRO A 153 -20.87 -18.98 0.00
N ARG A 154 -21.51 -18.00 0.64
CA ARG A 154 -20.86 -16.69 0.89
C ARG A 154 -19.54 -16.87 1.64
N SER A 155 -18.61 -15.95 1.45
CA SER A 155 -17.34 -15.95 2.17
C SER A 155 -17.09 -14.68 2.97
N GLY A 156 -16.17 -14.79 3.92
CA GLY A 156 -15.53 -13.62 4.51
C GLY A 156 -14.75 -12.81 3.46
N GLY A 157 -14.39 -11.59 3.83
CA GLY A 157 -13.50 -10.76 3.03
C GLY A 157 -12.05 -11.20 3.13
N PHE A 158 -11.28 -11.00 2.06
CA PHE A 158 -9.86 -11.36 2.03
C PHE A 158 -9.00 -10.23 2.58
N GLY A 159 -7.77 -10.59 2.99
CA GLY A 159 -6.79 -9.66 3.54
C GLY A 159 -6.66 -9.71 5.06
N PRO A 160 -5.61 -9.09 5.62
CA PRO A 160 -5.33 -9.14 7.06
C PRO A 160 -6.45 -8.54 7.93
N GLY A 161 -7.21 -7.58 7.39
CA GLY A 161 -8.38 -6.96 8.01
C GLY A 161 -9.71 -7.41 7.41
N GLY A 162 -9.74 -8.51 6.63
CA GLY A 162 -10.94 -9.00 5.97
C GLY A 162 -12.04 -9.39 6.96
N ALA A 163 -13.28 -9.01 6.65
CA ALA A 163 -14.44 -9.27 7.50
C ALA A 163 -14.82 -10.76 7.59
N SER A 164 -15.49 -11.18 8.68
CA SER A 164 -16.10 -12.52 8.76
C SER A 164 -17.41 -12.58 7.98
N THR A 165 -18.00 -13.75 7.73
CA THR A 165 -19.28 -13.76 6.99
C THR A 165 -20.39 -13.12 7.82
N GLY A 166 -21.26 -12.37 7.16
CA GLY A 166 -22.43 -11.78 7.78
C GLY A 166 -22.92 -10.56 7.01
N LEU A 167 -24.10 -10.08 7.41
CA LEU A 167 -24.72 -8.93 6.77
C LEU A 167 -23.87 -7.68 7.01
N ALA A 168 -23.50 -7.00 5.92
CA ALA A 168 -22.85 -5.69 5.98
C ALA A 168 -21.58 -5.65 6.85
N GLN A 169 -20.80 -6.75 6.87
CA GLN A 169 -19.51 -6.77 7.56
C GLN A 169 -18.40 -6.23 6.66
N ASP A 170 -17.79 -5.12 7.06
CA ASP A 170 -16.87 -4.34 6.24
C ASP A 170 -15.40 -4.64 6.58
N GLY A 171 -14.52 -4.49 5.59
CA GLY A 171 -13.08 -4.66 5.78
C GLY A 171 -12.51 -3.60 6.73
N SER A 172 -11.49 -3.99 7.49
CA SER A 172 -10.68 -3.11 8.35
C SER A 172 -9.34 -2.80 7.69
N TYR A 173 -8.76 -1.62 7.98
CA TYR A 173 -7.32 -1.38 7.75
C TYR A 173 -6.73 -0.53 8.87
N ALA A 174 -6.74 0.81 8.74
CA ALA A 174 -6.22 1.71 9.77
C ALA A 174 -7.23 1.91 10.91
N THR A 175 -8.52 1.85 10.58
CA THR A 175 -9.63 1.78 11.54
C THR A 175 -10.42 0.49 11.33
N SER A 176 -11.19 0.11 12.35
CA SER A 176 -12.03 -1.09 12.29
C SER A 176 -13.22 -0.86 11.37
N GLY A 177 -13.45 -1.77 10.42
CA GLY A 177 -14.73 -1.89 9.74
C GLY A 177 -15.78 -2.53 10.65
N ASN A 178 -17.06 -2.34 10.35
CA ASN A 178 -18.16 -3.00 11.05
C ASN A 178 -18.03 -4.52 10.94
N GLY A 179 -17.87 -5.24 12.06
CA GLY A 179 -17.66 -6.69 12.04
C GLY A 179 -16.33 -7.13 11.40
N GLY A 180 -15.42 -6.20 11.11
CA GLY A 180 -14.12 -6.47 10.50
C GLY A 180 -13.14 -7.15 11.44
N ALA A 181 -12.11 -7.79 10.88
CA ALA A 181 -10.97 -8.31 11.63
C ALA A 181 -10.12 -7.16 12.23
N PRO A 182 -9.17 -7.45 13.15
CA PRO A 182 -8.33 -6.42 13.74
C PRO A 182 -7.55 -5.61 12.69
N THR A 183 -7.34 -4.32 12.96
CA THR A 183 -6.56 -3.40 12.12
C THR A 183 -5.13 -3.89 11.89
N TYR A 184 -4.51 -3.46 10.79
CA TYR A 184 -3.16 -3.85 10.40
C TYR A 184 -2.39 -2.70 9.73
N GLY A 185 -1.16 -3.02 9.31
CA GLY A 185 -0.21 -2.07 8.73
C GLY A 185 0.36 -1.09 9.75
N SER A 186 1.23 -0.22 9.27
CA SER A 186 1.95 0.77 10.07
C SER A 186 1.57 2.18 9.63
N SER A 187 1.61 3.15 10.54
CA SER A 187 1.50 4.58 10.19
C SER A 187 2.68 5.08 9.34
N ARG A 188 3.79 4.33 9.29
CA ARG A 188 4.90 4.56 8.34
C ARG A 188 4.52 4.16 6.91
N ILE A 189 3.50 3.33 6.71
CA ILE A 189 3.17 2.70 5.41
C ILE A 189 4.42 1.99 4.84
N VAL A 190 5.10 1.26 5.72
CA VAL A 190 6.23 0.37 5.43
C VAL A 190 6.01 -0.92 6.21
N PRO A 191 5.91 -2.09 5.55
CA PRO A 191 5.84 -2.26 4.10
C PRO A 191 4.60 -1.60 3.48
N LEU A 192 4.63 -1.38 2.17
CA LEU A 192 3.53 -0.79 1.41
C LEU A 192 2.43 -1.85 1.24
N ILE A 193 1.26 -1.62 1.83
CA ILE A 193 0.14 -2.56 1.80
C ILE A 193 -1.19 -1.81 1.77
N GLY A 194 -2.13 -2.30 0.95
CA GLY A 194 -3.45 -1.73 0.75
C GLY A 194 -4.50 -2.27 1.71
N GLY A 195 -5.76 -1.95 1.43
CA GLY A 195 -6.93 -2.26 2.23
C GLY A 195 -7.42 -3.71 2.09
N SER A 196 -8.33 -4.13 2.97
CA SER A 196 -8.94 -5.46 2.98
C SER A 196 -10.41 -5.43 2.52
N GLY A 197 -10.89 -6.56 2.03
CA GLY A 197 -12.25 -6.69 1.52
C GLY A 197 -13.32 -6.87 2.62
N GLY A 198 -14.54 -6.47 2.30
CA GLY A 198 -15.73 -6.80 3.10
C GLY A 198 -16.19 -8.24 2.89
N ALA A 199 -17.17 -8.69 3.65
CA ALA A 199 -17.74 -10.03 3.53
C ALA A 199 -18.92 -10.08 2.56
N GLY A 200 -19.01 -11.16 1.78
CA GLY A 200 -20.10 -11.32 0.84
C GLY A 200 -21.39 -11.78 1.53
N ASN A 201 -22.52 -11.58 0.84
CA ASN A 201 -23.83 -12.02 1.30
C ASN A 201 -24.65 -12.59 0.14
N ALA A 202 -25.76 -11.95 -0.29
CA ALA A 202 -26.48 -12.37 -1.49
C ALA A 202 -25.80 -11.88 -2.78
N GLY A 203 -24.91 -10.89 -2.68
CA GLY A 203 -23.92 -10.53 -3.70
C GLY A 203 -22.51 -10.51 -3.09
N SER A 204 -21.49 -10.26 -3.91
CA SER A 204 -20.13 -10.11 -3.40
C SER A 204 -19.96 -8.79 -2.65
N ALA A 205 -18.86 -8.69 -1.92
CA ALA A 205 -18.51 -7.51 -1.13
C ALA A 205 -17.65 -6.53 -1.92
N GLY A 206 -17.48 -5.30 -1.42
CA GLY A 206 -16.45 -4.39 -1.91
C GLY A 206 -15.03 -4.84 -1.55
N ALA A 207 -14.08 -4.61 -2.46
CA ALA A 207 -12.67 -4.93 -2.26
C ALA A 207 -11.90 -3.79 -1.59
N GLY A 208 -10.72 -4.09 -1.04
CA GLY A 208 -9.86 -3.09 -0.44
C GLY A 208 -9.26 -2.10 -1.46
N GLY A 209 -9.10 -0.85 -1.05
CA GLY A 209 -8.39 0.16 -1.84
C GLY A 209 -6.89 -0.12 -1.90
N GLY A 210 -6.27 0.17 -3.04
CA GLY A 210 -4.87 -0.12 -3.33
C GLY A 210 -3.87 0.73 -2.55
N ALA A 211 -2.58 0.48 -2.79
CA ALA A 211 -1.46 1.14 -2.14
C ALA A 211 -0.46 1.68 -3.15
N ILE A 212 -0.04 2.92 -2.93
CA ILE A 212 1.00 3.58 -3.72
C ILE A 212 2.03 4.29 -2.84
N LEU A 213 3.30 4.16 -3.22
CA LEU A 213 4.37 5.06 -2.82
C LEU A 213 4.75 5.94 -4.01
N ILE A 214 4.73 7.26 -3.82
CA ILE A 214 5.31 8.24 -4.74
C ILE A 214 6.55 8.84 -4.04
N ALA A 215 7.73 8.40 -4.42
CA ALA A 215 9.00 8.98 -3.99
C ALA A 215 9.55 9.88 -5.11
N CYS A 216 9.66 11.18 -4.87
CA CYS A 216 9.94 12.18 -5.89
C CYS A 216 11.04 13.13 -5.43
N ALA A 217 12.17 13.22 -6.13
CA ALA A 217 13.27 14.09 -5.74
C ALA A 217 12.92 15.59 -5.87
N GLY A 218 12.00 15.94 -6.77
CA GLY A 218 11.44 17.28 -6.90
C GLY A 218 10.09 17.46 -6.17
N ASN A 219 9.18 18.16 -6.83
CA ASN A 219 7.89 18.56 -6.27
C ASN A 219 6.79 17.57 -6.64
N VAL A 220 5.91 17.27 -5.67
CA VAL A 220 4.65 16.58 -5.92
C VAL A 220 3.51 17.58 -5.78
N ARG A 221 2.80 17.85 -6.88
CA ARG A 221 1.61 18.70 -6.93
C ARG A 221 0.39 17.87 -7.27
N VAL A 222 -0.65 18.00 -6.46
CA VAL A 222 -1.94 17.33 -6.66
C VAL A 222 -3.05 18.38 -6.68
N ASP A 223 -3.47 18.77 -7.88
CA ASP A 223 -4.62 19.66 -8.11
C ASP A 223 -5.91 18.85 -8.37
N GLY A 224 -5.76 17.61 -8.84
CA GLY A 224 -6.82 16.66 -9.10
C GLY A 224 -7.08 15.73 -7.91
N THR A 225 -7.02 14.42 -8.09
CA THR A 225 -7.32 13.46 -7.02
C THR A 225 -6.46 12.21 -7.08
N ILE A 226 -5.95 11.77 -5.93
CA ILE A 226 -5.45 10.41 -5.73
C ILE A 226 -6.47 9.61 -4.91
N ASN A 227 -7.03 8.56 -5.49
CA ASN A 227 -8.02 7.69 -4.86
C ASN A 227 -7.40 6.32 -4.51
N ALA A 228 -7.31 6.01 -3.23
CA ALA A 228 -7.04 4.67 -2.70
C ALA A 228 -8.26 4.18 -1.91
N ARG A 229 -9.46 4.28 -2.51
CA ARG A 229 -10.72 3.99 -1.81
C ARG A 229 -11.06 2.51 -1.85
N GLY A 230 -11.68 2.03 -0.78
CA GLY A 230 -12.34 0.73 -0.79
C GLY A 230 -13.57 0.73 -1.71
N GLY A 231 -13.91 -0.44 -2.23
CA GLY A 231 -15.12 -0.64 -3.01
C GLY A 231 -16.37 -0.56 -2.15
N ASN A 232 -17.45 -0.02 -2.73
CA ASN A 232 -18.74 0.07 -2.03
C ASN A 232 -19.36 -1.31 -1.77
N ARG A 233 -20.36 -1.33 -0.90
CA ARG A 233 -21.25 -2.48 -0.72
C ARG A 233 -21.98 -2.79 -2.03
N GLY A 234 -22.19 -4.07 -2.33
CA GLY A 234 -23.15 -4.46 -3.37
C GLY A 234 -24.59 -4.33 -2.86
N ASP A 235 -25.56 -4.19 -3.78
CA ASP A 235 -27.00 -3.98 -3.48
C ASP A 235 -27.68 -5.12 -2.68
N ASN A 236 -26.97 -6.19 -2.37
CA ASN A 236 -27.48 -7.43 -1.78
C ASN A 236 -26.91 -7.74 -0.38
N GLY A 237 -26.58 -6.70 0.37
CA GLY A 237 -26.18 -6.80 1.79
C GLY A 237 -24.76 -7.30 2.05
N GLY A 238 -23.89 -7.29 1.03
CA GLY A 238 -22.45 -7.47 1.21
C GLY A 238 -21.82 -6.27 1.92
N GLY A 239 -20.68 -6.47 2.56
CA GLY A 239 -19.89 -5.39 3.16
C GLY A 239 -19.09 -4.59 2.14
N ALA A 240 -18.56 -3.46 2.57
CA ALA A 240 -17.64 -2.62 1.80
C ALA A 240 -16.19 -2.97 2.14
N GLY A 241 -15.28 -2.67 1.22
CA GLY A 241 -13.85 -2.77 1.46
C GLY A 241 -13.31 -1.56 2.22
N SER A 242 -12.19 -1.75 2.93
CA SER A 242 -11.50 -0.65 3.60
C SER A 242 -10.74 0.23 2.61
N GLY A 243 -10.41 1.45 3.04
CA GLY A 243 -9.45 2.31 2.33
C GLY A 243 -8.07 1.67 2.24
N GLY A 244 -7.28 2.20 1.31
CA GLY A 244 -5.93 1.77 0.99
C GLY A 244 -4.84 2.65 1.58
N ALA A 245 -3.70 2.77 0.90
CA ALA A 245 -2.56 3.51 1.40
C ALA A 245 -1.99 4.49 0.35
N ILE A 246 -1.78 5.74 0.76
CA ILE A 246 -1.10 6.75 -0.05
C ILE A 246 0.10 7.23 0.73
N ARG A 247 1.32 6.95 0.25
CA ARG A 247 2.56 7.46 0.81
C ARG A 247 3.26 8.35 -0.20
N ILE A 248 3.55 9.59 0.19
CA ILE A 248 4.29 10.55 -0.63
C ILE A 248 5.56 10.93 0.11
N VAL A 249 6.70 10.81 -0.57
CA VAL A 249 8.01 11.24 -0.07
C VAL A 249 8.60 12.20 -1.11
N ALA A 250 8.74 13.48 -0.80
CA ALA A 250 9.17 14.48 -1.79
C ALA A 250 10.03 15.62 -1.22
N ASP A 251 10.62 16.46 -2.07
CA ASP A 251 11.24 17.71 -1.59
C ASP A 251 10.16 18.69 -1.09
N SER A 252 9.11 18.86 -1.91
CA SER A 252 7.89 19.58 -1.52
C SER A 252 6.64 18.85 -1.99
N VAL A 253 5.55 19.03 -1.22
CA VAL A 253 4.23 18.48 -1.54
C VAL A 253 3.19 19.57 -1.41
N THR A 254 2.45 19.80 -2.49
CA THR A 254 1.30 20.71 -2.54
C THR A 254 0.05 19.92 -2.93
N VAL A 255 -1.01 20.02 -2.14
CA VAL A 255 -2.30 19.36 -2.40
C VAL A 255 -3.40 20.43 -2.40
N ASP A 256 -3.83 20.86 -3.58
CA ASP A 256 -5.00 21.73 -3.76
C ASP A 256 -6.25 20.93 -4.15
N GLY A 257 -6.06 19.71 -4.66
CA GLY A 257 -7.09 18.75 -5.01
C GLY A 257 -7.46 17.85 -3.84
N SER A 258 -7.30 16.53 -3.98
CA SER A 258 -7.63 15.57 -2.92
C SER A 258 -6.74 14.32 -2.85
N LEU A 259 -6.50 13.85 -1.62
CA LEU A 259 -5.93 12.54 -1.32
C LEU A 259 -6.96 11.74 -0.50
N LEU A 260 -7.48 10.66 -1.06
CA LEU A 260 -8.65 9.96 -0.54
C LEU A 260 -8.34 8.48 -0.34
N ALA A 261 -8.04 8.07 0.89
CA ALA A 261 -7.84 6.68 1.26
C ALA A 261 -8.98 6.21 2.16
N THR A 262 -10.22 6.26 1.65
CA THR A 262 -11.42 6.01 2.46
C THR A 262 -11.95 4.59 2.33
N GLY A 263 -12.66 4.11 3.35
CA GLY A 263 -13.56 2.97 3.20
C GLY A 263 -14.57 3.19 2.07
N GLY A 264 -15.06 2.10 1.47
CA GLY A 264 -16.11 2.14 0.46
C GLY A 264 -17.51 2.39 1.04
N PHE A 265 -17.63 2.50 2.37
CA PHE A 265 -18.86 2.90 3.05
C PHE A 265 -18.48 3.53 4.39
N GLN A 266 -19.37 4.33 4.98
CA GLN A 266 -19.09 5.07 6.22
C GLN A 266 -18.74 4.21 7.44
N THR A 267 -19.00 2.90 7.39
CA THR A 267 -18.68 1.93 8.44
C THR A 267 -17.53 0.99 8.06
N ALA A 268 -16.95 1.15 6.88
CA ALA A 268 -15.75 0.43 6.48
C ALA A 268 -14.51 1.10 7.07
N GLY A 269 -13.46 0.31 7.29
CA GLY A 269 -12.20 0.83 7.82
C GLY A 269 -11.59 1.86 6.86
N GLU A 270 -11.06 2.94 7.42
CA GLU A 270 -10.33 3.94 6.66
C GLU A 270 -8.90 3.45 6.36
N GLY A 271 -8.29 4.07 5.36
CA GLY A 271 -6.93 3.82 4.92
C GLY A 271 -5.88 4.62 5.68
N ARG A 272 -4.69 4.74 5.09
CA ARG A 272 -3.59 5.55 5.63
C ARG A 272 -3.08 6.52 4.59
N ILE A 273 -2.82 7.75 5.01
CA ILE A 273 -2.10 8.74 4.21
C ILE A 273 -0.85 9.15 4.99
N ARG A 274 0.29 9.17 4.33
CA ARG A 274 1.56 9.65 4.89
C ARG A 274 2.23 10.58 3.90
N VAL A 275 2.68 11.72 4.40
CA VAL A 275 3.47 12.69 3.62
C VAL A 275 4.77 12.95 4.37
N GLU A 276 5.88 12.74 3.67
CA GLU A 276 7.23 13.01 4.16
C GLU A 276 7.89 14.00 3.21
N SER A 277 8.25 15.19 3.69
CA SER A 277 8.80 16.22 2.81
C SER A 277 9.84 17.11 3.48
N ALA A 278 10.77 17.66 2.69
CA ALA A 278 11.79 18.60 3.19
C ALA A 278 11.21 19.99 3.55
N SER A 279 9.98 20.26 3.08
CA SER A 279 9.17 21.44 3.41
C SER A 279 7.85 21.03 4.06
N LEU A 280 7.14 21.98 4.68
CA LEU A 280 5.80 21.71 5.19
C LEU A 280 4.85 21.42 4.03
N LEU A 281 3.96 20.43 4.22
CA LEU A 281 2.84 20.19 3.32
C LEU A 281 2.04 21.48 3.11
N ASP A 282 1.82 21.85 1.86
CA ASP A 282 1.08 23.05 1.46
C ASP A 282 -0.18 22.70 0.65
N GLY A 283 -1.01 23.71 0.41
CA GLY A 283 -2.26 23.60 -0.35
C GLY A 283 -3.51 23.57 0.54
N ALA A 284 -4.66 23.81 -0.10
CA ALA A 284 -5.97 23.90 0.57
C ALA A 284 -6.90 22.71 0.27
N GLY A 285 -6.37 21.65 -0.32
CA GLY A 285 -7.11 20.48 -0.76
C GLY A 285 -7.63 19.57 0.37
N ALA A 286 -8.48 18.63 0.00
CA ALA A 286 -9.09 17.68 0.92
C ALA A 286 -8.23 16.41 1.08
N ILE A 287 -7.65 16.21 2.26
CA ILE A 287 -6.90 15.01 2.60
C ILE A 287 -7.69 14.21 3.64
N PHE A 288 -8.12 12.99 3.28
CA PHE A 288 -8.90 12.17 4.19
C PHE A 288 -8.60 10.66 4.00
N PRO A 289 -8.28 9.92 5.09
CA PRO A 289 -8.18 10.38 6.49
C PRO A 289 -6.99 11.32 6.73
N SER A 290 -6.93 11.95 7.91
CA SER A 290 -5.83 12.87 8.26
C SER A 290 -4.46 12.22 8.06
N PRO A 291 -3.50 12.92 7.42
CA PRO A 291 -2.22 12.32 7.08
C PRO A 291 -1.28 12.27 8.29
N SER A 292 -0.40 11.27 8.32
CA SER A 292 0.83 11.34 9.12
C SER A 292 1.83 12.22 8.37
N LEU A 293 2.27 13.32 9.01
CA LEU A 293 3.23 14.26 8.42
C LEU A 293 4.61 14.07 9.05
N VAL A 294 5.65 14.03 8.22
CA VAL A 294 7.05 14.00 8.67
C VAL A 294 7.85 15.05 7.89
N LEU A 295 8.48 15.96 8.62
CA LEU A 295 9.43 16.89 8.03
C LEU A 295 10.80 16.21 7.94
N LEU A 296 11.31 16.09 6.72
CA LEU A 296 12.61 15.51 6.42
C LEU A 296 13.70 16.58 6.50
N SER A 297 14.90 16.16 6.87
CA SER A 297 16.09 16.99 6.70
C SER A 297 16.41 17.12 5.21
N ALA A 298 16.97 18.25 4.80
CA ALA A 298 17.53 18.44 3.47
C ALA A 298 18.55 17.33 3.15
N GLY A 299 18.49 16.76 1.94
CA GLY A 299 19.34 15.66 1.51
C GLY A 299 19.03 14.29 2.15
N ALA A 300 17.92 14.15 2.88
CA ALA A 300 17.51 12.86 3.41
C ALA A 300 17.22 11.87 2.26
N THR A 301 17.61 10.60 2.44
CA THR A 301 17.26 9.53 1.50
C THR A 301 15.87 9.00 1.82
N ALA A 302 15.02 8.87 0.78
CA ALA A 302 13.70 8.29 0.91
C ALA A 302 13.79 6.81 1.34
N GLN A 303 13.15 6.47 2.47
CA GLN A 303 13.02 5.08 2.89
C GLN A 303 11.94 4.39 2.06
N ILE A 304 12.33 3.51 1.14
CA ILE A 304 11.38 2.79 0.26
C ILE A 304 10.86 1.53 0.95
N TRP A 305 11.76 0.72 1.50
CA TRP A 305 11.49 -0.63 2.02
C TRP A 305 11.61 -0.72 3.55
N PRO A 306 11.09 -1.80 4.19
CA PRO A 306 11.43 -2.12 5.56
C PRO A 306 12.94 -2.22 5.76
N GLU A 307 13.42 -1.78 6.93
CA GLU A 307 14.83 -1.90 7.31
C GLU A 307 15.14 -3.36 7.70
N ALA A 308 16.41 -3.77 7.63
CA ALA A 308 16.84 -5.12 8.04
C ALA A 308 16.55 -5.45 9.53
N THR A 309 16.32 -4.42 10.34
CA THR A 309 15.94 -4.55 11.75
C THR A 309 14.43 -4.60 11.98
N ASP A 310 13.62 -4.29 10.96
CA ASP A 310 12.16 -4.39 11.07
C ASP A 310 11.75 -5.87 11.18
N PRO A 311 10.67 -6.18 11.93
CA PRO A 311 10.18 -7.55 12.09
C PRO A 311 9.46 -8.04 10.83
N SER A 312 9.68 -9.30 10.46
CA SER A 312 8.95 -9.98 9.38
C SER A 312 8.50 -11.37 9.81
N LEU A 313 7.42 -11.87 9.19
CA LEU A 313 6.86 -13.19 9.46
C LEU A 313 6.38 -13.80 8.14
N ARG A 314 6.75 -15.06 7.88
CA ARG A 314 6.30 -15.82 6.72
C ARG A 314 5.84 -17.23 7.11
N ILE A 315 4.94 -17.79 6.31
CA ILE A 315 4.60 -19.21 6.37
C ILE A 315 5.67 -19.95 5.59
N LEU A 316 6.37 -20.87 6.26
CA LEU A 316 7.48 -21.62 5.67
C LEU A 316 7.00 -22.90 4.98
N SER A 317 6.06 -23.61 5.60
CA SER A 317 5.51 -24.85 5.04
C SER A 317 4.11 -25.18 5.56
N LEU A 318 3.36 -25.93 4.75
CA LEU A 318 2.09 -26.55 5.09
C LEU A 318 2.24 -28.07 5.00
N ASN A 319 2.05 -28.76 6.13
CA ASN A 319 2.24 -30.21 6.25
C ASN A 319 3.62 -30.70 5.76
N GLY A 320 4.65 -29.87 5.92
CA GLY A 320 6.02 -30.15 5.44
C GLY A 320 6.26 -29.82 3.96
N LEU A 321 5.23 -29.43 3.19
CA LEU A 321 5.40 -28.91 1.84
C LEU A 321 5.84 -27.43 1.92
N PRO A 322 6.99 -27.06 1.33
CA PRO A 322 7.45 -25.67 1.36
C PRO A 322 6.47 -24.77 0.61
N ILE A 323 6.25 -23.55 1.11
CA ILE A 323 5.49 -22.53 0.38
C ILE A 323 6.44 -21.81 -0.59
N PRO A 324 6.00 -21.45 -1.82
CA PRO A 324 6.78 -20.61 -2.72
C PRO A 324 7.20 -19.28 -2.06
N ASP A 325 8.35 -18.72 -2.45
CA ASP A 325 8.82 -17.44 -1.89
C ASP A 325 7.86 -16.28 -2.23
N ASP A 326 7.13 -16.36 -3.36
CA ASP A 326 6.10 -15.40 -3.78
C ASP A 326 4.73 -16.10 -3.96
N PRO A 327 4.00 -16.33 -2.86
CA PRO A 327 2.68 -16.97 -2.92
C PRO A 327 1.67 -16.03 -3.60
N GLN A 328 1.04 -16.51 -4.67
CA GLN A 328 0.13 -15.72 -5.50
C GLN A 328 -1.29 -15.68 -4.93
N ALA A 329 -1.61 -16.56 -3.97
CA ALA A 329 -2.95 -16.71 -3.38
C ALA A 329 -4.06 -16.82 -4.44
N THR A 330 -3.80 -17.56 -5.52
CA THR A 330 -4.80 -17.70 -6.59
C THR A 330 -5.98 -18.57 -6.11
N PHE A 331 -7.18 -18.17 -6.52
CA PHE A 331 -8.41 -18.90 -6.22
C PHE A 331 -8.94 -19.67 -7.43
N THR A 332 -8.02 -20.19 -8.26
CA THR A 332 -8.36 -21.00 -9.43
C THR A 332 -7.66 -22.35 -9.34
N PHE A 333 -8.40 -23.44 -9.48
CA PHE A 333 -7.82 -24.78 -9.57
C PHE A 333 -7.37 -25.09 -11.01
N PRO A 334 -6.21 -25.72 -11.25
CA PRO A 334 -5.24 -26.27 -10.28
C PRO A 334 -4.07 -25.31 -9.96
N TRP A 335 -4.28 -24.00 -10.05
CA TRP A 335 -3.22 -22.98 -9.97
C TRP A 335 -2.97 -22.45 -8.55
N GLN A 336 -3.45 -23.14 -7.51
CA GLN A 336 -3.17 -22.79 -6.12
C GLN A 336 -1.67 -22.90 -5.79
N ASP A 337 -1.21 -22.14 -4.79
CA ASP A 337 0.20 -22.17 -4.37
C ASP A 337 0.63 -23.55 -3.88
N GLU A 338 -0.20 -24.21 -3.06
CA GLU A 338 0.06 -25.56 -2.56
C GLU A 338 -1.20 -26.41 -2.51
N ALA A 339 -1.06 -27.69 -2.90
CA ALA A 339 -2.12 -28.68 -2.88
C ALA A 339 -2.00 -29.57 -1.62
N LEU A 340 -3.02 -29.55 -0.77
CA LEU A 340 -3.06 -30.35 0.46
C LEU A 340 -3.84 -31.66 0.26
N ASP A 341 -3.63 -32.30 -0.88
CA ASP A 341 -4.40 -33.46 -1.34
C ASP A 341 -4.31 -34.62 -0.34
N GLY A 342 -5.46 -35.15 0.07
CA GLY A 342 -5.54 -36.34 0.92
C GLY A 342 -5.09 -36.14 2.37
N ALA A 343 -4.89 -34.90 2.83
CA ALA A 343 -4.63 -34.61 4.23
C ALA A 343 -5.85 -34.98 5.10
N ASN A 344 -5.80 -36.16 5.73
CA ASN A 344 -6.79 -36.59 6.71
C ASN A 344 -6.28 -36.25 8.13
N GLY A 345 -6.71 -35.12 8.67
CA GLY A 345 -6.33 -34.69 10.03
C GLY A 345 -5.77 -33.28 10.09
N ALA A 346 -5.09 -32.97 11.19
CA ALA A 346 -4.52 -31.64 11.40
C ALA A 346 -3.36 -31.38 10.44
N ILE A 347 -3.32 -30.18 9.85
CA ILE A 347 -2.22 -29.71 9.02
C ILE A 347 -1.28 -28.87 9.87
N THR A 348 0.00 -29.25 9.90
CA THR A 348 1.04 -28.42 10.51
C THR A 348 1.31 -27.20 9.64
N VAL A 349 1.15 -26.00 10.20
CA VAL A 349 1.60 -24.73 9.61
C VAL A 349 2.90 -24.34 10.31
N ARG A 350 4.03 -24.36 9.60
CA ARG A 350 5.31 -23.86 10.12
C ARG A 350 5.50 -22.41 9.72
N LEU A 351 5.92 -21.58 10.67
CA LEU A 351 6.20 -20.17 10.41
C LEU A 351 7.62 -19.82 10.83
N GLU A 352 8.19 -18.85 10.13
CA GLU A 352 9.51 -18.29 10.39
C GLU A 352 9.36 -16.77 10.54
N GLY A 353 9.89 -16.23 11.64
CA GLY A 353 9.98 -14.80 11.89
C GLY A 353 11.42 -14.33 11.86
N THR A 354 11.67 -13.14 11.31
CA THR A 354 12.93 -12.40 11.47
C THR A 354 12.69 -11.20 12.38
N ASN A 355 13.55 -11.01 13.38
CA ASN A 355 13.40 -10.00 14.44
C ASN A 355 12.05 -10.09 15.19
N VAL A 356 11.37 -11.25 15.14
CA VAL A 356 10.14 -11.52 15.92
C VAL A 356 10.55 -12.20 17.24
N PRO A 357 10.35 -11.53 18.39
CA PRO A 357 10.77 -12.04 19.69
C PRO A 357 9.88 -13.21 20.14
N SER A 358 10.40 -14.04 21.05
CA SER A 358 9.73 -15.26 21.53
C SER A 358 8.47 -15.02 22.36
N ASP A 359 8.29 -13.81 22.88
CA ASP A 359 7.09 -13.38 23.63
C ASP A 359 6.05 -12.67 22.75
N ALA A 360 6.28 -12.60 21.42
CA ALA A 360 5.29 -12.13 20.47
C ALA A 360 4.07 -13.07 20.43
N THR A 361 2.90 -12.51 20.15
CA THR A 361 1.71 -13.29 19.85
C THR A 361 1.62 -13.54 18.35
N VAL A 362 1.84 -14.79 17.92
CA VAL A 362 1.73 -15.22 16.52
C VAL A 362 0.40 -15.94 16.28
N ASN A 363 -0.39 -15.45 15.33
CA ASN A 363 -1.67 -16.04 14.95
C ASN A 363 -1.74 -16.36 13.46
N VAL A 364 -2.47 -17.41 13.13
CA VAL A 364 -2.84 -17.78 11.77
C VAL A 364 -4.33 -17.52 11.55
N PHE A 365 -4.67 -17.08 10.33
CA PHE A 365 -6.03 -16.87 9.86
C PHE A 365 -6.22 -17.65 8.56
N VAL A 366 -7.43 -18.14 8.35
CA VAL A 366 -7.79 -18.88 7.13
C VAL A 366 -9.06 -18.27 6.55
N THR A 367 -8.95 -17.70 5.35
CA THR A 367 -10.11 -17.16 4.62
C THR A 367 -10.47 -18.10 3.48
N ARG A 368 -11.66 -18.68 3.56
CA ARG A 368 -12.15 -19.65 2.58
C ARG A 368 -12.79 -18.95 1.40
N THR A 369 -12.73 -19.56 0.23
CA THR A 369 -13.55 -19.12 -0.93
C THR A 369 -15.06 -19.34 -0.70
N GLY A 370 -15.45 -20.19 0.24
CA GLY A 370 -16.82 -20.31 0.73
C GLY A 370 -16.84 -20.66 2.23
N GLY A 371 -17.62 -19.91 3.01
CA GLY A 371 -17.75 -20.08 4.45
C GLY A 371 -17.02 -19.02 5.29
N ASP A 372 -17.07 -19.21 6.60
CA ASP A 372 -16.51 -18.27 7.58
C ASP A 372 -14.98 -18.21 7.54
N ARG A 373 -14.44 -17.04 7.86
CA ARG A 373 -13.02 -16.86 8.17
C ARG A 373 -12.72 -17.55 9.51
N ILE A 374 -11.63 -18.33 9.56
CA ILE A 374 -11.11 -18.95 10.79
C ILE A 374 -10.01 -18.08 11.38
N GLY A 375 -9.98 -18.03 12.71
CA GLY A 375 -8.92 -17.41 13.49
C GLY A 375 -9.38 -16.14 14.21
N PRO A 376 -8.52 -15.53 15.04
CA PRO A 376 -7.09 -15.86 15.20
C PRO A 376 -6.85 -17.25 15.81
N LEU A 377 -5.97 -18.04 15.19
CA LEU A 377 -5.49 -19.33 15.71
C LEU A 377 -4.06 -19.18 16.23
N PRO A 378 -3.80 -19.34 17.54
CA PRO A 378 -2.47 -19.08 18.10
C PRO A 378 -1.46 -20.15 17.67
N ALA A 379 -0.32 -19.73 17.14
CA ALA A 379 0.85 -20.57 16.91
C ALA A 379 1.70 -20.66 18.17
N THR A 380 2.34 -21.81 18.37
CA THR A 380 3.22 -22.10 19.50
C THR A 380 4.67 -21.81 19.09
N PHE A 381 5.40 -21.06 19.92
CA PHE A 381 6.84 -20.85 19.76
C PHE A 381 7.60 -22.17 19.87
N LEU A 382 8.56 -22.41 18.98
CA LEU A 382 9.37 -23.62 18.99
C LEU A 382 10.80 -23.31 19.45
N SER A 383 11.46 -22.41 18.72
CA SER A 383 12.87 -22.08 18.96
C SER A 383 13.25 -20.74 18.33
N SER A 384 14.38 -20.20 18.76
CA SER A 384 15.02 -19.03 18.15
C SER A 384 16.52 -19.25 18.03
N GLY A 385 17.11 -18.72 16.96
CA GLY A 385 18.56 -18.70 16.73
C GLY A 385 18.96 -17.40 16.05
N GLY A 386 19.79 -16.58 16.71
CA GLY A 386 20.11 -15.25 16.21
C GLY A 386 18.86 -14.36 16.11
N ASN A 387 18.61 -13.81 14.93
CA ASN A 387 17.43 -13.00 14.63
C ASN A 387 16.23 -13.82 14.11
N VAL A 388 16.34 -15.14 14.01
CA VAL A 388 15.27 -16.01 13.48
C VAL A 388 14.50 -16.66 14.62
N SER A 389 13.17 -16.67 14.54
CA SER A 389 12.27 -17.44 15.40
C SER A 389 11.37 -18.37 14.59
N THR A 390 11.01 -19.51 15.16
CA THR A 390 10.17 -20.54 14.51
C THR A 390 8.93 -20.84 15.34
N TRP A 391 7.81 -21.02 14.66
CA TRP A 391 6.50 -21.21 15.27
C TRP A 391 5.73 -22.33 14.55
N GLU A 392 4.78 -22.94 15.25
CA GLU A 392 3.90 -23.97 14.68
C GLU A 392 2.46 -23.83 15.13
N LEU A 393 1.52 -24.06 14.20
CA LEU A 393 0.12 -24.31 14.48
C LEU A 393 -0.30 -25.66 13.91
N ALA A 394 -1.03 -26.46 14.68
CA ALA A 394 -1.78 -27.60 14.16
C ALA A 394 -3.19 -27.12 13.74
N LEU A 395 -3.39 -26.92 12.44
CA LEU A 395 -4.68 -26.51 11.86
C LEU A 395 -5.61 -27.73 11.76
N THR A 396 -6.56 -27.85 12.68
CA THR A 396 -7.50 -28.99 12.76
C THR A 396 -8.74 -28.83 11.89
N ASP A 397 -9.14 -27.60 11.59
CA ASP A 397 -10.24 -27.28 10.67
C ASP A 397 -9.68 -26.88 9.31
N VAL A 398 -9.28 -27.88 8.53
CA VAL A 398 -8.78 -27.70 7.17
C VAL A 398 -9.97 -27.44 6.25
N PRO A 399 -10.03 -26.28 5.58
CA PRO A 399 -11.11 -26.00 4.63
C PRO A 399 -11.13 -26.99 3.47
N ASN A 400 -12.32 -27.44 3.08
CA ASN A 400 -12.51 -27.99 1.74
C ASN A 400 -12.49 -26.85 0.70
N GLY A 401 -11.80 -27.07 -0.42
CA GLY A 401 -11.67 -26.09 -1.49
C GLY A 401 -10.52 -25.10 -1.29
N LEU A 402 -10.54 -24.01 -2.05
CA LEU A 402 -9.44 -23.02 -2.05
C LEU A 402 -9.58 -22.05 -0.87
N SER A 403 -8.46 -21.75 -0.21
CA SER A 403 -8.39 -20.84 0.92
C SER A 403 -7.07 -20.07 0.92
N ALA A 404 -7.11 -18.84 1.43
CA ALA A 404 -5.91 -18.07 1.73
C ALA A 404 -5.56 -18.24 3.22
N ILE A 405 -4.30 -18.56 3.50
CA ILE A 405 -3.76 -18.65 4.85
C ILE A 405 -2.87 -17.43 5.08
N GLN A 406 -3.07 -16.75 6.21
CA GLN A 406 -2.32 -15.56 6.58
C GLN A 406 -1.77 -15.71 7.98
N ALA A 407 -0.58 -15.16 8.22
CA ALA A 407 0.03 -15.13 9.54
C ALA A 407 0.22 -13.69 10.02
N ARG A 408 0.12 -13.48 11.32
CA ARG A 408 0.32 -12.17 11.95
C ARG A 408 1.06 -12.33 13.27
N ALA A 409 2.11 -11.54 13.46
CA ALA A 409 2.71 -11.30 14.76
C ALA A 409 2.18 -10.01 15.38
N VAL A 410 1.98 -10.01 16.68
CA VAL A 410 1.82 -8.83 17.52
C VAL A 410 2.99 -8.82 18.50
N LEU A 411 3.84 -7.80 18.39
CA LEU A 411 4.98 -7.61 19.28
C LEU A 411 4.50 -7.15 20.68
N PRO A 412 5.26 -7.45 21.75
CA PRO A 412 4.91 -7.10 23.13
C PRO A 412 4.83 -5.59 23.40
#